data_AF-A0A3A0E3V9-F1
#
_entry.id   AF-A0A3A0E3V9-F1
#
_cell.length_a   1.000
_cell.length_b   1.000
_cell.length_c   1.000
_cell.angle_alpha   90.00
_cell.angle_beta   90.00
_cell.angle_gamma   90.00
#
_symmetry.space_group_name_H-M   'P 1'
#
loop_
_entity.id
_entity.type
_entity.pdbx_description
1 polymer ?
#
loop_
_entity_poly.entity_id
_entity_poly.type
_entity_poly.pdbx_seq_one_letter_code
_entity_poly.pdbx_strand_id
1 'polypeptide(L)' 'MGDDNIVPRGFDLLPDANVEDLRKQLIGRKVRAYHTGDVLTMDHMPERVNIELNRNTCRVVSVWMG' A
#
# COMPACT_ATOMS: atom_id res chain seq x y z
N MET A 1 -11.19 -27.41 -11.61
CA MET A 1 -11.92 -27.07 -10.37
C MET A 1 -10.82 -26.79 -9.36
N GLY A 2 -10.30 -25.57 -9.35
CA GLY A 2 -10.92 -24.42 -8.66
C GLY A 2 -10.33 -24.44 -7.24
N ASP A 3 -9.55 -23.47 -6.77
CA ASP A 3 -9.65 -22.04 -7.02
C ASP A 3 -8.27 -21.39 -6.92
N ASP A 4 -7.82 -20.78 -8.02
CA ASP A 4 -6.77 -19.77 -7.98
C ASP A 4 -7.37 -18.59 -7.22
N ASN A 5 -7.01 -18.44 -5.94
CA ASN A 5 -7.28 -17.24 -5.17
C ASN A 5 -6.50 -16.08 -5.81
N ILE A 6 -7.11 -15.47 -6.83
CA ILE A 6 -6.68 -14.21 -7.41
C ILE A 6 -6.88 -13.17 -6.32
N VAL A 7 -5.86 -12.97 -5.50
CA VAL A 7 -5.68 -11.72 -4.78
C VAL A 7 -5.59 -10.64 -5.86
N PRO A 8 -6.43 -9.59 -5.85
CA PRO A 8 -6.31 -8.51 -6.82
C PRO A 8 -4.89 -7.97 -6.67
N ARG A 9 -4.09 -8.04 -7.74
CA ARG A 9 -2.72 -7.52 -7.78
C ARG A 9 -2.74 -6.00 -7.63
N GLY A 10 -3.02 -5.51 -6.43
CA GLY A 10 -2.90 -4.12 -6.06
C GLY A 10 -1.44 -3.86 -5.78
N PHE A 11 -0.67 -3.50 -6.83
CA PHE A 11 0.67 -2.89 -6.77
C PHE A 11 1.40 -3.03 -5.43
N ASP A 12 1.72 -4.27 -5.06
CA ASP A 12 2.63 -4.52 -3.96
C ASP A 12 3.98 -3.94 -4.36
N LEU A 13 4.60 -3.21 -3.44
CA LEU A 13 6.01 -2.83 -3.58
C LEU A 13 6.78 -4.10 -3.92
N LEU A 14 7.55 -4.05 -5.01
CA LEU A 14 8.10 -5.24 -5.66
C LEU A 14 8.69 -6.21 -4.61
N PRO A 15 8.21 -7.47 -4.53
CA PRO A 15 8.53 -8.38 -3.43
C PRO A 15 10.02 -8.71 -3.31
N ASP A 16 10.81 -8.43 -4.36
CA ASP A 16 12.24 -8.66 -4.44
C ASP A 16 13.09 -7.36 -4.51
N ALA A 17 12.47 -6.18 -4.29
CA ALA A 17 13.23 -4.93 -4.27
C ALA A 17 14.17 -4.88 -3.07
N ASN A 18 15.46 -4.68 -3.32
CA ASN A 18 16.41 -4.30 -2.28
C ASN A 18 15.90 -3.01 -1.60
N VAL A 19 16.11 -2.86 -0.29
CA VAL A 19 15.64 -1.73 0.54
C VAL A 19 15.99 -0.38 -0.09
N GLU A 20 17.11 -0.27 -0.78
CA GLU A 20 17.52 0.95 -1.49
C GLU A 20 16.64 1.29 -2.70
N ASP A 21 16.15 0.30 -3.44
CA ASP A 21 15.20 0.54 -4.53
C ASP A 21 13.82 0.90 -4.02
N LEU A 22 13.42 0.35 -2.87
CA LEU A 22 12.20 0.77 -2.18
C LEU A 22 12.29 2.23 -1.72
N ARG A 23 13.40 2.67 -1.14
CA ARG A 23 13.61 4.07 -0.73
C ARG A 23 13.45 5.03 -1.89
N LYS A 24 14.07 4.73 -3.04
CA LYS A 24 13.94 5.56 -4.26
C LYS A 24 12.49 5.61 -4.77
N GLN A 25 11.74 4.53 -4.62
CA GLN A 25 10.33 4.49 -5.02
C GLN A 25 9.45 5.34 -4.12
N LEU A 26 9.81 5.60 -2.86
CA LEU A 26 8.94 6.34 -1.93
C LEU A 26 9.28 7.85 -1.85
N ILE A 27 10.54 8.24 -2.05
CA ILE A 27 10.98 9.62 -1.87
C ILE A 27 10.26 10.56 -2.86
N GLY A 28 9.68 11.64 -2.34
CA GLY A 28 9.01 12.68 -3.12
C GLY A 28 7.57 12.38 -3.51
N ARG A 29 7.06 11.17 -3.20
CA ARG A 29 5.67 10.79 -3.48
C ARG A 29 4.69 11.37 -2.45
N LYS A 30 3.44 11.55 -2.87
CA LYS A 30 2.36 11.92 -1.94
C LYS A 30 2.03 10.73 -1.04
N VAL A 31 1.75 10.98 0.23
CA VAL A 31 1.46 9.95 1.22
C VAL A 31 0.05 10.12 1.77
N ARG A 32 -0.70 9.02 1.89
CA ARG A 32 -1.93 8.94 2.69
C ARG A 32 -1.78 7.83 3.73
N ALA A 33 -1.79 8.21 4.99
CA ALA A 33 -1.85 7.29 6.11
C ALA A 33 -3.28 7.27 6.67
N TYR A 34 -3.81 6.10 6.96
CA TYR A 34 -5.15 5.91 7.50
C TYR A 34 -5.20 4.70 8.41
N HIS A 35 -6.19 4.65 9.29
CA HIS A 35 -6.39 3.49 10.15
C HIS A 35 -7.32 2.48 9.50
N THR A 36 -7.13 1.20 9.81
CA THR A 36 -8.07 0.13 9.42
C THR A 36 -9.50 0.53 9.76
N GLY A 37 -10.38 0.46 8.76
CA GLY A 37 -11.80 0.83 8.85
C GLY A 37 -12.12 2.30 8.61
N ASP A 38 -11.13 3.17 8.36
CA ASP A 38 -11.40 4.54 7.92
C ASP A 38 -12.06 4.52 6.52
N VAL A 39 -13.05 5.39 6.32
CA VAL A 39 -13.70 5.55 5.02
C VAL A 39 -12.76 6.30 4.10
N LEU A 40 -12.40 5.67 2.97
CA LEU A 40 -11.57 6.28 1.94
C LEU A 40 -12.40 6.56 0.70
N THR A 41 -12.14 7.71 0.08
CA THR A 41 -12.55 7.95 -1.30
C THR A 41 -11.65 7.14 -2.22
N MET A 42 -12.26 6.44 -3.19
CA MET A 42 -11.55 5.68 -4.22
C MET A 42 -11.12 6.61 -5.35
N ASP A 43 -10.33 7.63 -5.03
CA ASP A 43 -9.68 8.47 -6.02
C ASP A 43 -8.36 7.84 -6.46
N HIS A 44 -8.25 7.51 -7.75
CA HIS A 44 -7.05 6.90 -8.32
C HIS A 44 -5.97 7.97 -8.51
N MET A 45 -4.94 7.92 -7.68
CA MET A 45 -3.74 8.74 -7.73
C MET A 45 -2.50 7.83 -7.82
N PRO A 46 -2.05 7.48 -9.04
CA PRO A 46 -0.99 6.47 -9.25
C PRO A 46 0.32 6.78 -8.51
N GLU A 47 0.61 8.06 -8.31
CA GLU A 47 1.83 8.54 -7.68
C GLU A 47 1.77 8.55 -6.14
N ARG A 48 0.64 8.16 -5.53
CA ARG A 48 0.44 8.19 -4.07
C ARG A 48 0.78 6.85 -3.44
N VAL A 49 1.47 6.94 -2.31
CA VAL A 49 1.70 5.82 -1.39
C VAL A 49 0.61 5.83 -0.33
N ASN A 50 -0.06 4.71 -0.15
CA ASN A 50 -1.04 4.50 0.89
C ASN A 50 -0.43 3.61 1.98
N ILE A 51 -0.60 4.02 3.24
CA ILE A 51 -0.12 3.28 4.41
C ILE A 51 -1.31 3.01 5.32
N GLU A 52 -1.71 1.75 5.43
CA GLU A 52 -2.71 1.33 6.39
C GLU A 52 -2.07 1.06 7.74
N LEU A 53 -2.65 1.64 8.78
CA LEU A 53 -2.23 1.47 10.16
C LEU A 53 -3.29 0.71 10.95
N ASN A 54 -2.84 -0.21 11.80
CA ASN A 54 -3.72 -0.81 12.79
C ASN A 54 -4.21 0.27 13.76
N ARG A 55 -5.53 0.36 13.95
CA ARG A 55 -6.18 1.41 14.76
C ARG A 55 -5.70 1.50 16.21
N ASN A 56 -5.35 0.38 16.83
CA ASN A 56 -5.05 0.33 18.26
C ASN A 56 -3.55 0.42 18.56
N THR A 57 -2.71 0.00 17.62
CA THR A 57 -1.27 -0.13 17.83
C THR A 57 -0.44 0.81 16.98
N CYS A 58 -1.06 1.49 16.00
CA CYS A 58 -0.40 2.31 14.99
C CYS A 58 0.71 1.58 14.20
N ARG A 59 0.66 0.24 14.16
CA ARG A 59 1.58 -0.58 13.36
C ARG A 59 1.13 -0.63 11.91
N VAL A 60 2.08 -0.61 10.98
CA VAL A 60 1.81 -0.76 9.54
C VAL A 60 1.21 -2.15 9.29
N VAL A 61 0.06 -2.15 8.61
CA VAL A 61 -0.66 -3.35 8.17
C VAL A 61 -0.34 -3.63 6.70
N SER A 62 -0.40 -2.59 5.86
CA SER A 62 -0.17 -2.71 4.42
C SER A 62 0.39 -1.40 3.84
N VAL A 63 1.13 -1.51 2.74
CA VAL A 63 1.62 -0.38 1.94
C VAL A 63 1.37 -0.67 0.47
N TRP A 64 0.70 0.24 -0.24
CA TRP A 64 0.34 0.05 -1.66
C TRP A 64 0.29 1.37 -2.43
N MET A 65 0.47 1.28 -3.74
CA MET A 65 0.46 2.44 -4.66
C MET A 65 -0.94 2.67 -5.25
N GLY A 66 -1.43 3.92 -5.24
CA GLY A 66 -2.66 4.29 -5.97
C GLY A 66 -3.62 5.32 -5.36
#